data_AF-M2TA99-F1
#
_entry.id   AF-M2TA99-F1
#
_cell.length_a   1.000
_cell.length_b   1.000
_cell.length_c   1.000
_cell.angle_alpha   90.00
_cell.angle_beta   90.00
_cell.angle_gamma   90.00
#
_symmetry.space_group_name_H-M   'P 1'
#
loop_
_entity.id
_entity.type
_entity.pdbx_description
1 polymer ?
#
loop_
_entity_poly.entity_id
_entity_poly.type
_entity_poly.pdbx_seq_one_letter_code
_entity_poly.pdbx_strand_id
1 'polypeptide(L)'
;MIGTSTWDYIFIRACIFVLHWIAPLSVLWCLISLFYPRLYISWILQVWASLETAFHLLVYYPRKIYLQRAATHPTPISREQRRVLFQRCHQNIPDPERYLLKWFRDAPASEIKQENVKDFFRWAFLNTGEPNTREDEELEGYIKMMEELLERKIEPGRGKADCLRLTLDKVNMLHRSLTWYLCVSIVDTVASGYMRYHSFDFYRTSLLRFPTVFPMRPFTLLTPYRSLTKTITYWHRPHTSRTRLPVLFIYGIGIGIYPYIDFLAELNLADEIDGPDGEIGIIAVEIMSVSFRITGEALGKGEMCQEIDCILKAHNWEKFVLVSHS
;
A
#
# COMPACT_ATOMS: atom_id res chain seq x y z
N MET A 1 13.81 0.60 10.51
CA MET A 1 13.01 1.69 11.13
C MET A 1 13.90 2.92 11.21
N ILE A 2 13.41 4.09 10.82
CA ILE A 2 14.10 5.37 11.11
C ILE A 2 14.26 5.46 12.63
N GLY A 3 15.42 5.91 13.11
CA GLY A 3 15.87 5.73 14.49
C GLY A 3 14.86 6.18 15.55
N THR A 4 14.94 5.58 16.73
CA THR A 4 14.05 5.87 17.85
C THR A 4 14.44 7.14 18.61
N SER A 5 15.35 7.95 18.07
CA SER A 5 15.85 9.15 18.75
C SER A 5 14.87 10.32 18.61
N THR A 6 14.84 11.20 19.61
CA THR A 6 14.07 12.44 19.55
C THR A 6 14.47 13.30 18.36
N TRP A 7 15.75 13.27 17.98
CA TRP A 7 16.27 14.00 16.82
C TRP A 7 15.71 13.49 15.51
N ASP A 8 15.63 12.16 15.33
CA ASP A 8 15.01 11.55 14.15
C ASP A 8 13.53 11.93 14.04
N TYR A 9 12.82 11.94 15.18
CA TYR A 9 11.43 12.37 15.21
C TYR A 9 11.28 13.85 14.81
N ILE A 10 12.09 14.75 15.37
CA ILE A 10 12.07 16.18 15.01
C ILE A 10 12.39 16.36 13.53
N PHE A 11 13.41 15.67 13.02
CA PHE A 11 13.80 15.71 11.63
C PHE A 11 12.67 15.25 10.70
N ILE A 12 12.06 14.09 10.96
CA ILE A 12 10.93 13.58 10.17
C ILE A 12 9.76 14.57 10.20
N ARG A 13 9.42 15.12 11.37
CA ARG A 13 8.30 16.06 11.52
C ARG A 13 8.58 17.36 10.76
N ALA A 14 9.82 17.85 10.78
CA ALA A 14 10.24 19.01 9.99
C ALA A 14 10.15 18.72 8.47
N CYS A 15 10.63 17.56 8.00
CA CYS A 15 10.51 17.16 6.60
C CYS A 15 9.04 17.06 6.15
N ILE A 16 8.20 16.42 6.97
CA ILE A 16 6.75 16.33 6.71
C ILE A 16 6.17 17.74 6.61
N PHE A 17 6.45 18.61 7.58
CA PHE A 17 5.96 19.99 7.59
C PHE A 17 6.36 20.73 6.30
N VAL A 18 7.65 20.74 5.97
CA VAL A 18 8.17 21.40 4.76
C VAL A 18 7.44 20.87 3.51
N LEU A 19 7.40 19.54 3.32
CA LEU A 19 6.78 18.93 2.13
C LEU A 19 5.28 19.24 1.99
N HIS A 20 4.54 19.35 3.10
CA HIS A 20 3.12 19.69 3.08
C HIS A 20 2.87 21.15 2.70
N TRP A 21 3.79 22.06 3.04
CA TRP A 21 3.66 23.49 2.74
C TRP A 21 4.07 23.87 1.32
N ILE A 22 4.76 23.00 0.58
CA ILE A 22 5.21 23.29 -0.80
C ILE A 22 4.03 23.70 -1.70
N ALA A 23 2.95 22.90 -1.74
CA ALA A 23 1.83 23.18 -2.63
C ALA A 23 1.04 24.44 -2.21
N PRO A 24 0.63 24.64 -0.94
CA PRO A 24 -0.01 25.88 -0.51
C PRO A 24 0.83 27.14 -0.80
N LEU A 25 2.14 27.09 -0.52
CA LEU A 25 3.04 28.22 -0.80
C LEU A 25 3.18 28.46 -2.30
N SER A 26 3.25 27.41 -3.12
CA SER A 26 3.29 27.52 -4.58
C SER A 26 2.03 28.15 -5.15
N VAL A 27 0.85 27.77 -4.65
CA VAL A 27 -0.43 28.35 -5.05
C VAL A 27 -0.51 29.83 -4.66
N LEU A 28 -0.17 30.15 -3.40
CA LEU A 28 -0.15 31.52 -2.91
C LEU A 28 0.82 32.38 -3.74
N TRP A 29 2.00 31.84 -4.05
CA TRP A 29 2.99 32.50 -4.87
C TRP A 29 2.48 32.78 -6.28
N CYS A 30 1.90 31.79 -6.95
CA CYS A 30 1.29 31.97 -8.27
C CYS A 30 0.21 33.07 -8.24
N LEU A 31 -0.64 33.10 -7.20
CA LEU A 31 -1.64 34.17 -7.04
C LEU A 31 -1.01 35.55 -6.86
N ILE A 32 -0.01 35.70 -5.98
CA ILE A 32 0.69 36.97 -5.77
C ILE A 32 1.36 37.46 -7.07
N SER A 33 1.97 36.55 -7.83
CA SER A 33 2.66 36.88 -9.08
C SER A 33 1.73 37.43 -10.17
N LEU A 34 0.44 37.09 -10.14
CA LEU A 34 -0.58 37.67 -11.04
C LEU A 34 -0.86 39.15 -10.74
N PHE A 35 -0.81 39.55 -9.46
CA PHE A 35 -1.08 40.93 -9.04
C PHE A 35 0.19 41.80 -8.97
N TYR A 36 1.36 41.19 -8.77
CA TYR A 36 2.64 41.88 -8.61
C TYR A 36 3.73 41.24 -9.51
N PRO A 37 3.64 41.39 -10.84
CA PRO A 37 4.54 40.73 -11.79
C PRO A 37 6.00 41.22 -11.74
N ARG A 38 6.30 42.28 -10.97
CA ARG A 38 7.64 42.86 -10.81
C ARG A 38 8.43 42.28 -9.62
N LEU A 39 7.90 41.29 -8.91
CA LEU A 39 8.66 40.58 -7.88
C LEU A 39 9.80 39.80 -8.56
N TYR A 40 11.03 40.31 -8.46
CA TYR A 40 12.24 39.68 -8.98
C TYR A 40 12.53 38.38 -8.23
N ILE A 41 12.04 37.26 -8.75
CA ILE A 41 12.41 35.91 -8.31
C ILE A 41 12.95 35.13 -9.49
N SER A 42 13.84 34.18 -9.20
CA SER A 42 14.40 33.27 -10.20
C SER A 42 13.29 32.61 -11.01
N TRP A 43 13.39 32.68 -12.33
CA TRP A 43 12.45 32.05 -13.27
C TRP A 43 12.23 30.56 -12.96
N ILE A 44 13.26 29.87 -12.42
CA ILE A 44 13.19 28.46 -12.02
C ILE A 44 12.15 28.25 -10.92
N LEU A 45 12.14 29.12 -9.90
CA LEU A 45 11.18 29.04 -8.79
C LEU A 45 9.76 29.34 -9.27
N GLN A 46 9.60 30.29 -10.20
CA GLN A 46 8.29 30.57 -10.81
C GLN A 46 7.76 29.36 -11.58
N VAL A 47 8.60 28.72 -12.40
CA VAL A 47 8.23 27.53 -13.17
C VAL A 47 7.89 26.38 -12.22
N TRP A 48 8.70 26.14 -11.19
CA TRP A 48 8.44 25.09 -10.21
C TRP A 48 7.13 25.31 -9.45
N ALA A 49 6.90 26.52 -8.93
CA ALA A 49 5.66 26.88 -8.25
C ALA A 49 4.43 26.72 -9.17
N SER A 50 4.59 27.06 -10.45
CA SER A 50 3.53 26.85 -11.46
C SER A 50 3.23 25.37 -11.68
N LEU A 51 4.27 24.52 -11.75
CA LEU A 51 4.12 23.07 -11.90
C LEU A 51 3.48 22.43 -10.65
N GLU A 52 3.90 22.81 -9.45
CA GLU A 52 3.28 22.36 -8.19
C GLU A 52 1.81 22.77 -8.10
N THR A 53 1.50 24.01 -8.45
CA THR A 53 0.12 24.52 -8.49
C THR A 53 -0.73 23.77 -9.49
N ALA A 54 -0.22 23.56 -10.71
CA ALA A 54 -0.90 22.79 -11.75
C ALA A 54 -1.10 21.33 -11.32
N PHE A 55 -0.09 20.69 -10.72
CA PHE A 55 -0.21 19.33 -10.21
C PHE A 55 -1.25 19.22 -9.10
N HIS A 56 -1.29 20.18 -8.17
CA HIS A 56 -2.27 20.22 -7.09
C HIS A 56 -3.70 20.33 -7.64
N LEU A 57 -3.94 21.27 -8.56
CA LEU A 57 -5.28 21.57 -9.08
C LEU A 57 -5.77 20.60 -10.15
N LEU A 58 -4.87 20.13 -11.03
CA LEU A 58 -5.24 19.34 -12.20
C LEU A 58 -5.07 17.83 -11.98
N VAL A 59 -4.20 17.40 -11.06
CA VAL A 59 -3.95 15.97 -10.79
C VAL A 59 -4.52 15.58 -9.43
N TYR A 60 -4.07 16.22 -8.35
CA TYR A 60 -4.44 15.81 -7.00
C TYR A 60 -5.92 16.05 -6.70
N TYR A 61 -6.47 17.23 -6.97
CA TYR A 61 -7.85 17.56 -6.62
C TYR A 61 -8.89 16.68 -7.35
N PRO A 62 -8.84 16.51 -8.69
CA PRO A 62 -9.75 15.60 -9.39
C PRO A 62 -9.61 14.16 -8.92
N ARG A 63 -8.37 13.69 -8.70
CA ARG A 63 -8.11 12.34 -8.20
C ARG A 63 -8.62 12.15 -6.78
N LYS A 64 -8.53 13.16 -5.92
CA LYS A 64 -9.13 13.14 -4.58
C LYS A 64 -10.64 12.94 -4.67
N ILE A 65 -11.33 13.64 -5.57
CA ILE A 65 -12.78 13.44 -5.76
C ILE A 65 -13.07 12.02 -6.25
N TYR A 66 -12.32 11.54 -7.24
CA TYR A 66 -12.51 10.21 -7.82
C TYR A 66 -12.26 9.07 -6.80
N LEU A 67 -11.17 9.13 -6.04
CA LEU A 67 -10.78 8.10 -5.07
C LEU A 67 -11.63 8.10 -3.79
N GLN A 68 -12.49 9.10 -3.59
CA GLN A 68 -13.44 9.17 -2.47
C GLN A 68 -14.81 8.59 -2.82
N ARG A 69 -14.96 8.02 -4.02
CA ARG A 69 -16.15 7.25 -4.40
C ARG A 69 -16.22 5.96 -3.56
N ALA A 70 -17.44 5.44 -3.41
CA ALA A 70 -17.65 4.19 -2.70
C ALA A 70 -16.80 3.07 -3.31
N ALA A 71 -16.19 2.25 -2.44
CA ALA A 71 -15.41 1.11 -2.87
C ALA A 71 -16.31 0.09 -3.58
N THR A 72 -15.75 -0.64 -4.54
CA THR A 72 -16.44 -1.80 -5.10
C THR A 72 -16.24 -2.97 -4.15
N HIS A 73 -17.33 -3.47 -3.58
CA HIS A 73 -17.29 -4.61 -2.68
C HIS A 73 -17.47 -5.92 -3.45
N PRO A 74 -16.79 -7.01 -3.04
CA PRO A 74 -17.09 -8.32 -3.58
C PRO A 74 -18.52 -8.71 -3.23
N THR A 75 -19.12 -9.58 -4.04
CA THR A 75 -20.45 -10.12 -3.75
C THR A 75 -20.47 -10.76 -2.36
N PRO A 76 -21.43 -10.39 -1.49
CA PRO A 76 -21.52 -10.99 -0.15
C PRO A 76 -21.63 -12.50 -0.24
N ILE A 77 -20.80 -13.20 0.54
CA ILE A 77 -20.90 -14.66 0.71
C ILE A 77 -22.20 -15.02 1.43
N SER A 78 -22.62 -16.29 1.38
CA SER A 78 -23.90 -16.71 1.98
C SER A 78 -23.92 -16.50 3.50
N ARG A 79 -25.11 -16.35 4.10
CA ARG A 79 -25.29 -16.19 5.56
C ARG A 79 -24.56 -17.28 6.36
N GLU A 80 -24.61 -18.54 5.90
CA GLU A 80 -23.93 -19.63 6.59
C GLU A 80 -22.41 -19.51 6.49
N GLN A 81 -21.88 -19.12 5.32
CA GLN A 81 -20.44 -18.88 5.16
C GLN A 81 -19.97 -17.69 6.00
N ARG A 82 -20.78 -16.62 6.13
CA ARG A 82 -20.50 -15.49 7.03
C ARG A 82 -20.45 -15.93 8.48
N ARG A 83 -21.41 -16.76 8.92
CA ARG A 83 -21.43 -17.31 10.28
C ARG A 83 -20.17 -18.13 10.60
N VAL A 84 -19.76 -18.99 9.67
CA VAL A 84 -18.50 -19.76 9.80
C VAL A 84 -17.28 -18.85 9.84
N LEU A 85 -17.23 -17.83 8.98
CA LEU A 85 -16.15 -16.84 8.99
C LEU A 85 -16.09 -16.09 10.31
N PHE A 86 -17.24 -15.62 10.79
CA PHE A 86 -17.38 -14.94 12.08
C PHE A 86 -16.84 -15.81 13.21
N GLN A 87 -17.27 -17.07 13.30
CA GLN A 87 -16.80 -18.00 14.33
C GLN A 87 -15.29 -18.22 14.27
N ARG A 88 -14.72 -18.41 13.07
CA ARG A 88 -13.26 -18.55 12.90
C ARG A 88 -12.51 -17.30 13.36
N CYS A 89 -13.00 -16.10 13.03
CA CYS A 89 -12.40 -14.87 13.52
C CYS A 89 -12.46 -14.80 15.05
N HIS A 90 -13.62 -15.10 15.65
CA HIS A 90 -13.84 -15.03 17.09
C HIS A 90 -12.98 -16.00 17.90
N GLN A 91 -12.76 -17.22 17.39
CA GLN A 91 -11.87 -18.20 18.02
C GLN A 91 -10.40 -17.77 18.09
N ASN A 92 -10.00 -16.77 17.30
CA ASN A 92 -8.64 -16.25 17.26
C ASN A 92 -8.50 -14.89 17.96
N ILE A 93 -9.48 -14.48 18.78
CA ILE A 93 -9.41 -13.25 19.57
C ILE A 93 -8.87 -13.59 20.96
N PRO A 94 -7.59 -13.27 21.27
CA PRO A 94 -7.02 -13.57 22.59
C PRO A 94 -7.51 -12.62 23.68
N ASP A 95 -7.81 -11.37 23.32
CA ASP A 95 -8.31 -10.33 24.23
C ASP A 95 -9.54 -9.66 23.60
N PRO A 96 -10.75 -10.15 23.94
CA PRO A 96 -12.04 -9.64 23.47
C PRO A 96 -12.24 -8.14 23.67
N GLU A 97 -11.85 -7.64 24.83
CA GLU A 97 -12.12 -6.26 25.24
C GLU A 97 -11.19 -5.31 24.50
N ARG A 98 -9.89 -5.62 24.47
CA ARG A 98 -8.92 -4.85 23.69
C ARG A 98 -9.21 -4.92 22.20
N TYR A 99 -9.65 -6.06 21.68
CA TYR A 99 -10.07 -6.18 20.29
C TYR A 99 -11.17 -5.17 19.97
N LEU A 100 -12.24 -5.14 20.77
CA LEU A 100 -13.35 -4.23 20.55
C LEU A 100 -12.90 -2.77 20.70
N LEU A 101 -12.22 -2.42 21.78
CA LEU A 101 -11.72 -1.06 22.01
C LEU A 101 -10.87 -0.55 20.84
N LYS A 102 -9.97 -1.37 20.30
CA LYS A 102 -9.11 -0.99 19.17
C LYS A 102 -9.92 -0.74 17.88
N TRP A 103 -10.92 -1.56 17.60
CA TRP A 103 -11.83 -1.34 16.47
C TRP A 103 -12.72 -0.10 16.64
N PHE A 104 -12.93 0.34 17.87
CA PHE A 104 -13.64 1.57 18.25
C PHE A 104 -12.70 2.73 18.62
N ARG A 105 -11.47 2.75 18.08
CA ARG A 105 -10.51 3.87 18.22
C ARG A 105 -10.16 4.20 19.68
N ASP A 106 -10.05 3.18 20.52
CA ASP A 106 -9.80 3.30 21.95
C ASP A 106 -10.88 4.13 22.69
N ALA A 107 -12.12 4.15 22.17
CA ALA A 107 -13.25 4.79 22.85
C ALA A 107 -13.58 4.10 24.18
N PRO A 108 -14.11 4.83 25.19
CA PRO A 108 -14.51 4.23 26.46
C PRO A 108 -15.51 3.09 26.26
N ALA A 109 -15.34 1.96 26.97
CA ALA A 109 -16.21 0.79 26.83
C ALA A 109 -17.70 1.09 27.09
N SER A 110 -18.00 2.07 27.96
CA SER A 110 -19.36 2.55 28.24
C SER A 110 -20.04 3.25 27.06
N GLU A 111 -19.27 3.74 26.09
CA GLU A 111 -19.78 4.37 24.88
C GLU A 111 -19.95 3.37 23.73
N ILE A 112 -19.49 2.13 23.89
CA ILE A 112 -19.64 1.05 22.90
C ILE A 112 -20.89 0.25 23.25
N LYS A 113 -22.00 0.58 22.56
CA LYS A 113 -23.31 -0.04 22.78
C LYS A 113 -23.70 -0.95 21.62
N GLN A 114 -24.77 -1.72 21.80
CA GLN A 114 -25.21 -2.75 20.84
C GLN A 114 -25.32 -2.20 19.41
N GLU A 115 -25.89 -1.02 19.21
CA GLU A 115 -26.04 -0.43 17.87
C GLU A 115 -24.70 -0.05 17.23
N ASN A 116 -23.70 0.35 18.02
CA ASN A 116 -22.36 0.63 17.52
C ASN A 116 -21.68 -0.67 17.07
N VAL A 117 -21.86 -1.76 17.82
CA VAL A 117 -21.32 -3.09 17.49
C VAL A 117 -22.01 -3.69 16.26
N LYS A 118 -23.33 -3.47 16.09
CA LYS A 118 -24.03 -3.82 14.84
C LYS A 118 -23.44 -3.12 13.63
N ASP A 119 -23.14 -1.83 13.72
CA ASP A 119 -22.51 -1.09 12.62
C ASP A 119 -21.14 -1.66 12.25
N PHE A 120 -20.36 -2.05 13.27
CA PHE A 120 -19.06 -2.68 13.06
C PHE A 120 -19.20 -4.02 12.32
N PHE A 121 -20.08 -4.91 12.76
CA PHE A 121 -20.28 -6.21 12.11
C PHE A 121 -20.94 -6.10 10.74
N ARG A 122 -21.82 -5.12 10.55
CA ARG A 122 -22.44 -4.83 9.24
C ARG A 122 -21.39 -4.45 8.21
N TRP A 123 -20.44 -3.61 8.59
CA TRP A 123 -19.28 -3.34 7.75
C TRP A 123 -18.43 -4.59 7.55
N ALA A 124 -18.02 -5.26 8.64
CA ALA A 124 -17.00 -6.31 8.59
C ALA A 124 -17.43 -7.57 7.82
N PHE A 125 -18.70 -7.96 7.89
CA PHE A 125 -19.20 -9.22 7.32
C PHE A 125 -20.20 -9.03 6.17
N LEU A 126 -20.91 -7.91 6.13
CA LEU A 126 -21.95 -7.65 5.11
C LEU A 126 -21.52 -6.62 4.07
N ASN A 127 -20.35 -5.97 4.23
CA ASN A 127 -19.83 -4.96 3.31
C ASN A 127 -20.80 -3.80 3.07
N THR A 128 -21.68 -3.48 4.02
CA THR A 128 -22.68 -2.43 3.88
C THR A 128 -22.70 -1.51 5.10
N GLY A 129 -23.04 -0.25 4.88
CA GLY A 129 -23.28 0.74 5.94
C GLY A 129 -24.77 1.01 6.18
N GLU A 130 -25.65 0.52 5.31
CA GLU A 130 -27.07 0.81 5.34
C GLU A 130 -27.82 -0.20 6.22
N PRO A 131 -28.65 0.25 7.18
CA PRO A 131 -29.47 -0.64 8.00
C PRO A 131 -30.48 -1.40 7.13
N ASN A 132 -30.61 -2.71 7.36
CA ASN A 132 -31.59 -3.55 6.67
C ASN A 132 -32.22 -4.53 7.67
N THR A 133 -33.54 -4.48 7.77
CA THR A 133 -34.33 -5.31 8.70
C THR A 133 -34.15 -6.81 8.48
N ARG A 134 -33.80 -7.24 7.26
CA ARG A 134 -33.54 -8.67 6.96
C ARG A 134 -32.25 -9.19 7.59
N GLU A 135 -31.31 -8.31 7.89
CA GLU A 135 -29.97 -8.64 8.39
C GLU A 135 -29.88 -8.47 9.91
N ASP A 136 -30.84 -7.78 10.52
CA ASP A 136 -30.85 -7.52 11.95
C ASP A 136 -30.85 -8.81 12.77
N GLU A 137 -31.59 -9.85 12.36
CA GLU A 137 -31.54 -11.16 13.04
C GLU A 137 -30.15 -11.80 13.03
N GLU A 138 -29.39 -11.62 11.94
CA GLU A 138 -28.02 -12.13 11.83
C GLU A 138 -27.07 -11.33 12.74
N LEU A 139 -27.21 -10.00 12.74
CA LEU A 139 -26.40 -9.10 13.57
C LEU A 139 -26.68 -9.29 15.07
N GLU A 140 -27.92 -9.53 15.47
CA GLU A 140 -28.28 -9.87 16.86
C GLU A 140 -27.62 -11.20 17.29
N GLY A 141 -27.53 -12.17 16.38
CA GLY A 141 -26.77 -13.40 16.61
C GLY A 141 -25.28 -13.13 16.86
N TYR A 142 -24.68 -12.26 16.06
CA TYR A 142 -23.28 -11.86 16.22
C TYR A 142 -23.02 -11.08 17.53
N ILE A 143 -23.94 -10.23 17.96
CA ILE A 143 -23.85 -9.56 19.27
C ILE A 143 -23.81 -10.59 20.39
N LYS A 144 -24.74 -11.56 20.39
CA LYS A 144 -24.77 -12.59 21.44
C LYS A 144 -23.46 -13.37 21.54
N MET A 145 -22.90 -13.77 20.40
CA MET A 145 -21.60 -14.45 20.37
C MET A 145 -20.47 -13.55 20.89
N MET A 146 -20.52 -12.25 20.64
CA MET A 146 -19.54 -11.29 21.19
C MET A 146 -19.73 -11.09 22.70
N GLU A 147 -20.97 -11.04 23.20
CA GLU A 147 -21.29 -10.95 24.63
C GLU A 147 -20.82 -12.20 25.40
N GLU A 148 -21.00 -13.38 24.82
CA GLU A 148 -20.46 -14.64 25.35
C GLU A 148 -18.92 -14.59 25.45
N LEU A 149 -18.26 -14.08 24.42
CA LEU A 149 -16.80 -13.96 24.36
C LEU A 149 -16.26 -12.88 25.31
N LEU A 150 -17.03 -11.82 25.58
CA LEU A 150 -16.69 -10.78 26.56
C LEU A 150 -17.02 -11.18 28.00
N GLU A 151 -17.73 -12.29 28.20
CA GLU A 151 -18.30 -12.70 29.50
C GLU A 151 -19.18 -11.61 30.16
N ARG A 152 -19.75 -10.70 29.35
CA ARG A 152 -20.65 -9.64 29.81
C ARG A 152 -21.62 -9.22 28.72
N LYS A 153 -22.75 -8.65 29.15
CA LYS A 153 -23.70 -8.02 28.23
C LYS A 153 -23.18 -6.67 27.77
N ILE A 154 -23.46 -6.33 26.51
CA ILE A 154 -23.22 -5.01 25.95
C ILE A 154 -24.46 -4.17 26.23
N GLU A 155 -24.27 -2.93 26.67
CA GLU A 155 -25.40 -2.05 27.00
C GLU A 155 -26.30 -1.81 25.78
N PRO A 156 -27.64 -1.81 25.97
CA PRO A 156 -28.56 -1.55 24.89
C PRO A 156 -28.52 -0.08 24.43
N GLY A 157 -28.88 0.14 23.18
CA GLY A 157 -28.97 1.46 22.56
C GLY A 157 -27.73 1.88 21.79
N ARG A 158 -27.59 3.20 21.59
CA ARG A 158 -26.52 3.82 20.79
C ARG A 158 -25.65 4.69 21.70
N GLY A 159 -24.36 4.41 21.73
CA GLY A 159 -23.36 5.28 22.35
C GLY A 159 -22.66 6.17 21.33
N LYS A 160 -21.71 6.99 21.80
CA LYS A 160 -20.99 7.98 20.99
C LYS A 160 -19.77 7.41 20.25
N ALA A 161 -19.41 6.15 20.49
CA ALA A 161 -18.24 5.53 19.88
C ALA A 161 -18.43 5.27 18.38
N ASP A 162 -17.40 5.56 17.59
CA ASP A 162 -17.34 5.26 16.17
C ASP A 162 -16.43 4.05 15.92
N CYS A 163 -16.93 3.06 15.17
CA CYS A 163 -16.09 1.97 14.68
C CYS A 163 -15.27 2.39 13.46
N LEU A 164 -14.17 1.69 13.21
CA LEU A 164 -13.45 1.76 11.95
C LEU A 164 -14.22 0.96 10.89
N ARG A 165 -14.59 1.60 9.77
CA ARG A 165 -15.18 0.93 8.60
C ARG A 165 -14.34 1.16 7.37
N LEU A 166 -13.23 0.43 7.27
CA LEU A 166 -12.10 0.74 6.38
C LEU A 166 -12.44 0.83 4.88
N THR A 167 -13.55 0.24 4.45
CA THR A 167 -13.98 0.20 3.05
C THR A 167 -15.19 1.10 2.76
N LEU A 168 -15.80 1.68 3.80
CA LEU A 168 -16.98 2.55 3.68
C LEU A 168 -16.68 4.00 4.10
N ASP A 169 -15.88 4.17 5.15
CA ASP A 169 -15.48 5.48 5.63
C ASP A 169 -14.53 6.15 4.65
N LYS A 170 -14.68 7.47 4.49
CA LYS A 170 -13.79 8.29 3.67
C LYS A 170 -12.37 8.24 4.24
N VAL A 171 -11.41 7.93 3.37
CA VAL A 171 -10.00 7.97 3.73
C VAL A 171 -9.52 9.41 3.74
N ASN A 172 -8.89 9.86 4.82
CA ASN A 172 -8.27 11.18 4.87
C ASN A 172 -7.05 11.24 3.94
N MET A 173 -7.28 11.62 2.68
CA MET A 173 -6.22 11.76 1.68
C MET A 173 -5.39 13.01 1.97
N LEU A 174 -4.08 12.79 2.16
CA LEU A 174 -3.08 13.84 2.23
C LEU A 174 -2.52 14.15 0.84
N HIS A 175 -2.25 15.41 0.57
CA HIS A 175 -1.58 15.83 -0.65
C HIS A 175 -0.10 15.47 -0.58
N ARG A 176 0.37 14.69 -1.56
CA ARG A 176 1.79 14.48 -1.83
C ARG A 176 2.17 15.38 -3.01
N SER A 177 3.07 16.33 -2.77
CA SER A 177 3.49 17.33 -3.75
C SER A 177 4.22 16.72 -4.95
N LEU A 178 4.37 17.49 -6.03
CA LEU A 178 5.19 17.10 -7.16
C LEU A 178 6.65 16.87 -6.70
N THR A 179 7.13 17.68 -5.78
CA THR A 179 8.44 17.54 -5.12
C THR A 179 8.58 16.18 -4.44
N TRP A 180 7.55 15.70 -3.72
CA TRP A 180 7.58 14.36 -3.14
C TRP A 180 7.74 13.27 -4.21
N TYR A 181 6.99 13.37 -5.31
CA TYR A 181 7.11 12.39 -6.40
C TYR A 181 8.45 12.52 -7.16
N LEU A 182 9.08 13.69 -7.18
CA LEU A 182 10.46 13.85 -7.65
C LEU A 182 11.43 13.07 -6.74
N CYS A 183 11.29 13.17 -5.41
CA CYS A 183 12.08 12.35 -4.49
C CYS A 183 11.89 10.86 -4.73
N VAL A 184 10.63 10.41 -4.92
CA VAL A 184 10.33 9.00 -5.26
C VAL A 184 11.02 8.59 -6.58
N SER A 185 11.02 9.46 -7.59
CA SER A 185 11.69 9.21 -8.88
C SER A 185 13.20 9.05 -8.72
N ILE A 186 13.83 9.91 -7.92
CA ILE A 186 15.28 9.85 -7.64
C ILE A 186 15.62 8.55 -6.91
N VAL A 187 14.88 8.22 -5.84
CA VAL A 187 15.11 6.98 -5.06
C VAL A 187 14.94 5.75 -5.94
N ASP A 188 13.90 5.68 -6.78
CA ASP A 188 13.70 4.57 -7.71
C ASP A 188 14.81 4.46 -8.76
N THR A 189 15.30 5.59 -9.26
CA THR A 189 16.40 5.62 -10.25
C THR A 189 17.69 5.12 -9.62
N VAL A 190 18.00 5.57 -8.39
CA VAL A 190 19.16 5.09 -7.62
C VAL A 190 19.00 3.60 -7.33
N ALA A 191 17.86 3.18 -6.80
CA ALA A 191 17.54 1.79 -6.51
C ALA A 191 17.74 0.88 -7.74
N SER A 192 17.24 1.31 -8.91
CA SER A 192 17.40 0.59 -10.17
C SER A 192 18.87 0.47 -10.58
N GLY A 193 19.67 1.51 -10.37
CA GLY A 193 21.12 1.49 -10.58
C GLY A 193 21.82 0.48 -9.68
N TYR A 194 21.50 0.46 -8.38
CA TYR A 194 22.03 -0.51 -7.43
C TYR A 194 21.63 -1.95 -7.76
N MET A 195 20.35 -2.18 -8.09
CA MET A 195 19.90 -3.51 -8.54
C MET A 195 20.69 -3.98 -9.75
N ARG A 196 20.92 -3.10 -10.74
CA ARG A 196 21.73 -3.44 -11.91
C ARG A 196 23.19 -3.72 -11.57
N TYR A 197 23.76 -2.97 -10.62
CA TYR A 197 25.11 -3.19 -10.09
C TYR A 197 25.24 -4.57 -9.43
N HIS A 198 24.22 -5.04 -8.71
CA HIS A 198 24.16 -6.37 -8.11
C HIS A 198 23.67 -7.47 -9.07
N SER A 199 23.83 -7.28 -10.39
CA SER A 199 23.51 -8.27 -11.43
C SER A 199 22.03 -8.67 -11.51
N PHE A 200 21.12 -7.78 -11.12
CA PHE A 200 19.70 -7.96 -11.41
C PHE A 200 19.33 -7.31 -12.74
N ASP A 201 18.62 -8.06 -13.55
CA ASP A 201 18.03 -7.61 -14.81
C ASP A 201 16.58 -7.19 -14.60
N PHE A 202 16.22 -6.01 -15.10
CA PHE A 202 14.87 -5.47 -14.97
C PHE A 202 13.96 -5.95 -16.10
N TYR A 203 12.88 -6.64 -15.78
CA TYR A 203 11.88 -7.10 -16.74
C TYR A 203 10.67 -6.15 -16.75
N ARG A 204 10.52 -5.42 -17.86
CA ARG A 204 9.44 -4.44 -18.02
C ARG A 204 8.18 -5.01 -18.65
N THR A 205 7.05 -4.35 -18.41
CA THR A 205 5.80 -4.56 -19.17
C THR A 205 5.82 -3.80 -20.51
N SER A 206 4.68 -3.79 -21.21
CA SER A 206 4.50 -3.01 -22.45
C SER A 206 4.82 -1.52 -22.25
N LEU A 207 5.52 -0.91 -23.20
CA LEU A 207 5.82 0.54 -23.19
C LEU A 207 4.56 1.40 -23.26
N LEU A 208 3.44 0.86 -23.77
CA LEU A 208 2.14 1.54 -23.75
C LEU A 208 1.65 1.83 -22.32
N ARG A 209 2.15 1.10 -21.32
CA ARG A 209 1.84 1.32 -19.90
C ARG A 209 2.81 2.28 -19.20
N PHE A 210 3.89 2.69 -19.85
CA PHE A 210 4.85 3.64 -19.29
C PHE A 210 4.20 4.92 -18.70
N PRO A 211 3.24 5.60 -19.38
CA PRO A 211 2.63 6.80 -18.83
C PRO A 211 1.59 6.53 -17.73
N THR A 212 1.23 5.27 -17.46
CA THR A 212 0.22 4.89 -16.45
C THR A 212 0.79 4.79 -15.04
N VAL A 213 2.10 4.95 -14.89
CA VAL A 213 2.82 4.92 -13.61
C VAL A 213 3.54 6.24 -13.43
N PHE A 214 3.19 6.98 -12.39
CA PHE A 214 3.82 8.26 -12.04
C PHE A 214 4.44 8.19 -10.63
N PRO A 215 5.69 8.67 -10.42
CA PRO A 215 6.59 9.26 -11.42
C PRO A 215 7.01 8.25 -12.50
N MET A 216 7.27 8.76 -13.71
CA MET A 216 7.75 7.94 -14.82
C MET A 216 9.10 7.30 -14.47
N ARG A 217 9.35 6.10 -14.99
CA ARG A 217 10.50 5.26 -14.62
C ARG A 217 11.48 5.10 -15.80
N PRO A 218 12.49 5.95 -15.96
CA PRO A 218 13.36 5.95 -17.14
C PRO A 218 13.97 4.59 -17.48
N PHE A 219 14.31 3.77 -16.47
CA PHE A 219 14.83 2.41 -16.65
C PHE A 219 13.90 1.49 -17.46
N THR A 220 12.59 1.75 -17.46
CA THR A 220 11.62 1.03 -18.31
C THR A 220 11.89 1.24 -19.80
N LEU A 221 12.52 2.35 -20.20
CA LEU A 221 12.87 2.60 -21.60
C LEU A 221 14.20 1.97 -21.99
N LEU A 222 15.07 1.68 -21.02
CA LEU A 222 16.44 1.24 -21.24
C LEU A 222 16.60 -0.28 -21.22
N THR A 223 15.73 -1.01 -20.51
CA THR A 223 15.87 -2.46 -20.40
C THR A 223 15.46 -3.18 -21.70
N PRO A 224 16.28 -4.15 -22.18
CA PRO A 224 15.90 -5.02 -23.29
C PRO A 224 14.93 -6.12 -22.87
N TYR A 225 14.85 -6.45 -21.58
CA TYR A 225 14.08 -7.59 -21.09
C TYR A 225 12.61 -7.25 -20.92
N ARG A 226 11.75 -8.08 -21.51
CA ARG A 226 10.29 -7.90 -21.48
C ARG A 226 9.64 -9.03 -20.70
N SER A 227 8.80 -8.67 -19.74
CA SER A 227 7.91 -9.60 -19.06
C SER A 227 6.78 -10.07 -19.99
N LEU A 228 6.39 -11.33 -19.85
CA LEU A 228 5.20 -11.90 -20.50
C LEU A 228 3.90 -11.45 -19.83
N THR A 229 3.99 -10.89 -18.61
CA THR A 229 2.83 -10.40 -17.86
C THR A 229 2.35 -9.05 -18.36
N LYS A 230 1.11 -8.71 -18.01
CA LYS A 230 0.48 -7.45 -18.44
C LYS A 230 0.85 -6.30 -17.52
N THR A 231 0.99 -6.55 -16.22
CA THR A 231 0.96 -5.48 -15.20
C THR A 231 2.18 -5.50 -14.29
N ILE A 232 2.64 -6.68 -13.88
CA ILE A 232 3.76 -6.85 -12.95
C ILE A 232 5.10 -6.65 -13.66
N THR A 233 5.92 -5.73 -13.16
CA THR A 233 7.36 -5.67 -13.46
C THR A 233 8.12 -6.41 -12.38
N TYR A 234 9.35 -6.85 -12.67
CA TYR A 234 10.18 -7.53 -11.68
C TYR A 234 11.65 -7.39 -12.01
N TRP A 235 12.48 -7.60 -11.00
CA TRP A 235 13.92 -7.78 -11.14
C TRP A 235 14.25 -9.26 -11.07
N HIS A 236 15.19 -9.70 -11.89
CA HIS A 236 15.60 -11.10 -11.94
C HIS A 236 17.11 -11.22 -11.93
N ARG A 237 17.61 -12.08 -11.04
CA ARG A 237 18.97 -12.61 -11.06
C ARG A 237 18.90 -14.10 -11.38
N PRO A 238 19.63 -14.60 -12.39
CA PRO A 238 19.60 -16.02 -12.77
C PRO A 238 19.99 -16.96 -11.64
N HIS A 239 19.35 -18.14 -11.59
CA HIS A 239 19.70 -19.20 -10.65
C HIS A 239 20.70 -20.16 -11.27
N THR A 240 21.81 -20.43 -10.58
CA THR A 240 22.84 -21.39 -11.03
C THR A 240 23.21 -22.44 -9.97
N SER A 241 22.82 -22.23 -8.71
CA SER A 241 22.99 -23.22 -7.64
C SER A 241 22.23 -24.52 -7.93
N ARG A 242 22.83 -25.64 -7.52
CA ARG A 242 22.26 -26.98 -7.68
C ARG A 242 21.72 -27.55 -6.38
N THR A 243 22.22 -27.07 -5.24
CA THR A 243 21.79 -27.57 -3.93
C THR A 243 20.75 -26.68 -3.25
N ARG A 244 20.68 -25.40 -3.65
CA ARG A 244 19.79 -24.41 -3.03
C ARG A 244 18.63 -24.07 -3.96
N LEU A 245 17.54 -23.60 -3.36
CA LEU A 245 16.36 -23.20 -4.11
C LEU A 245 16.42 -21.71 -4.47
N PRO A 246 15.87 -21.31 -5.63
CA PRO A 246 15.74 -19.90 -5.97
C PRO A 246 14.70 -19.20 -5.10
N VAL A 247 14.74 -17.87 -5.06
CA VAL A 247 13.90 -17.05 -4.19
C VAL A 247 12.94 -16.18 -4.99
N LEU A 248 11.64 -16.31 -4.71
CA LEU A 248 10.63 -15.35 -5.11
C LEU A 248 10.43 -14.35 -3.97
N PHE A 249 10.73 -13.08 -4.23
CA PHE A 249 10.62 -12.00 -3.25
C PHE A 249 9.47 -11.04 -3.57
N ILE A 250 8.64 -10.76 -2.56
CA ILE A 250 7.51 -9.83 -2.63
C ILE A 250 7.64 -8.80 -1.51
N TYR A 251 7.81 -7.52 -1.86
CA TYR A 251 7.93 -6.46 -0.86
C TYR A 251 6.58 -5.94 -0.34
N GLY A 252 6.65 -5.31 0.83
CA GLY A 252 5.53 -4.61 1.47
C GLY A 252 5.41 -3.14 1.08
N ILE A 253 4.36 -2.47 1.58
CA ILE A 253 4.05 -1.07 1.27
C ILE A 253 5.26 -0.16 1.57
N GLY A 254 5.66 0.66 0.59
CA GLY A 254 6.82 1.54 0.75
C GLY A 254 7.25 2.25 -0.53
N ILE A 255 8.55 2.52 -0.65
CA ILE A 255 9.17 3.21 -1.80
C ILE A 255 9.72 2.20 -2.84
N GLY A 256 8.97 1.12 -3.07
CA GLY A 256 9.39 0.03 -3.96
C GLY A 256 10.51 -0.82 -3.35
N ILE A 257 11.42 -1.30 -4.22
CA ILE A 257 12.45 -2.28 -3.83
C ILE A 257 13.61 -1.70 -3.00
N TYR A 258 13.76 -0.37 -2.96
CA TYR A 258 14.90 0.31 -2.34
C TYR A 258 15.26 -0.19 -0.93
N PRO A 259 14.32 -0.39 0.03
CA PRO A 259 14.68 -0.83 1.38
C PRO A 259 15.21 -2.26 1.47
N TYR A 260 15.12 -3.03 0.38
CA TYR A 260 15.44 -4.45 0.35
C TYR A 260 16.68 -4.76 -0.49
N ILE A 261 17.30 -3.76 -1.12
CA ILE A 261 18.43 -3.98 -2.02
C ILE A 261 19.59 -4.69 -1.31
N ASP A 262 20.00 -4.19 -0.15
CA ASP A 262 21.12 -4.76 0.61
C ASP A 262 20.83 -6.21 0.98
N PHE A 263 19.63 -6.47 1.51
CA PHE A 263 19.16 -7.83 1.79
C PHE A 263 19.24 -8.74 0.56
N LEU A 264 18.72 -8.30 -0.60
CA LEU A 264 18.72 -9.09 -1.83
C LEU A 264 20.13 -9.31 -2.40
N ALA A 265 21.02 -8.34 -2.23
CA ALA A 265 22.42 -8.43 -2.65
C ALA A 265 23.20 -9.41 -1.76
N GLU A 266 22.98 -9.35 -0.44
CA GLU A 266 23.67 -10.17 0.56
C GLU A 266 23.33 -11.66 0.48
N LEU A 267 22.16 -12.03 -0.05
CA LEU A 267 21.76 -13.44 -0.22
C LEU A 267 22.77 -14.28 -1.02
N ASN A 268 23.54 -13.65 -1.90
CA ASN A 268 24.60 -14.32 -2.68
C ASN A 268 26.03 -13.96 -2.19
N LEU A 269 26.17 -13.10 -1.18
CA LEU A 269 27.49 -12.78 -0.58
C LEU A 269 27.90 -13.82 0.47
N ALA A 270 26.93 -14.46 1.13
CA ALA A 270 27.19 -15.56 2.07
C ALA A 270 27.80 -16.81 1.40
N ASP A 271 27.79 -16.86 0.07
CA ASP A 271 28.22 -18.00 -0.75
C ASP A 271 29.74 -18.13 -0.88
N GLU A 272 30.51 -17.13 -0.46
CA GLU A 272 31.97 -17.26 -0.38
C GLU A 272 32.43 -18.27 0.69
N ILE A 273 31.53 -18.69 1.59
CA ILE A 273 31.86 -19.52 2.76
C ILE A 273 31.58 -21.02 2.52
N ASP A 274 30.56 -21.38 1.74
CA ASP A 274 30.05 -22.76 1.63
C ASP A 274 30.53 -23.56 0.39
N GLY A 275 31.48 -23.01 -0.39
CA GLY A 275 32.06 -23.67 -1.56
C GLY A 275 31.30 -23.39 -2.88
N PRO A 276 31.75 -23.95 -4.02
CA PRO A 276 31.28 -23.55 -5.35
C PRO A 276 29.94 -24.20 -5.73
N ASP A 277 28.83 -23.75 -5.12
CA ASP A 277 27.46 -24.18 -5.46
C ASP A 277 26.69 -23.07 -6.22
N GLY A 278 27.35 -22.34 -7.12
CA GLY A 278 26.73 -21.31 -7.95
C GLY A 278 26.04 -20.19 -7.16
N GLU A 279 25.12 -19.47 -7.80
CA GLU A 279 24.35 -18.37 -7.21
C GLU A 279 22.87 -18.74 -7.02
N ILE A 280 22.29 -18.26 -5.92
CA ILE A 280 20.85 -18.24 -5.69
C ILE A 280 20.21 -17.24 -6.65
N GLY A 281 19.30 -17.73 -7.49
CA GLY A 281 18.53 -16.87 -8.38
C GLY A 281 17.39 -16.22 -7.62
N ILE A 282 17.07 -14.99 -7.98
CA ILE A 282 16.10 -14.18 -7.25
C ILE A 282 15.18 -13.49 -8.25
N ILE A 283 13.87 -13.64 -8.05
CA ILE A 283 12.83 -12.85 -8.73
C ILE A 283 12.23 -11.92 -7.69
N ALA A 284 12.49 -10.63 -7.79
CA ALA A 284 11.91 -9.60 -6.94
C ALA A 284 10.78 -8.88 -7.67
N VAL A 285 9.54 -9.19 -7.28
CA VAL A 285 8.32 -8.67 -7.90
C VAL A 285 8.10 -7.21 -7.50
N GLU A 286 7.72 -6.37 -8.48
CA GLU A 286 7.33 -4.99 -8.22
C GLU A 286 5.83 -4.74 -8.39
N ILE A 287 5.20 -4.34 -7.28
CA ILE A 287 3.78 -4.00 -7.19
C ILE A 287 3.63 -2.48 -7.12
N MET A 288 3.39 -1.85 -8.27
CA MET A 288 3.36 -0.38 -8.39
C MET A 288 2.33 0.29 -7.46
N SER A 289 1.19 -0.35 -7.20
CA SER A 289 0.10 0.20 -6.37
C SER A 289 0.47 0.39 -4.90
N VAL A 290 1.49 -0.31 -4.40
CA VAL A 290 1.98 -0.21 -3.01
C VAL A 290 3.34 0.47 -2.89
N SER A 291 3.80 1.13 -3.96
CA SER A 291 5.19 1.65 -4.10
C SER A 291 5.32 3.17 -4.07
N PHE A 292 4.43 3.87 -3.35
CA PHE A 292 4.35 5.35 -3.33
C PHE A 292 4.21 6.01 -4.70
N ARG A 293 3.45 5.37 -5.59
CA ARG A 293 3.20 5.83 -6.96
C ARG A 293 1.74 6.16 -7.18
N ILE A 294 1.51 7.06 -8.14
CA ILE A 294 0.21 7.22 -8.79
C ILE A 294 0.15 6.18 -9.91
N THR A 295 -0.77 5.24 -9.80
CA THR A 295 -0.97 4.19 -10.81
C THR A 295 -2.42 3.70 -10.76
N GLY A 296 -2.71 2.66 -11.54
CA GLY A 296 -4.01 1.98 -11.55
C GLY A 296 -4.30 1.23 -10.26
N GLU A 297 -5.44 0.54 -10.25
CA GLU A 297 -5.91 -0.25 -9.13
C GLU A 297 -4.96 -1.43 -8.83
N ALA A 298 -4.95 -1.87 -7.58
CA ALA A 298 -4.21 -3.07 -7.21
C ALA A 298 -4.86 -4.30 -7.87
N LEU A 299 -4.02 -5.23 -8.33
CA LEU A 299 -4.50 -6.49 -8.91
C LEU A 299 -5.32 -7.28 -7.90
N GLY A 300 -6.37 -7.95 -8.39
CA GLY A 300 -7.07 -8.95 -7.60
C GLY A 300 -6.15 -10.13 -7.28
N LYS A 301 -6.43 -10.84 -6.17
CA LYS A 301 -5.64 -12.01 -5.74
C LYS A 301 -5.39 -13.01 -6.88
N GLY A 302 -6.45 -13.39 -7.60
CA GLY A 302 -6.36 -14.37 -8.70
C GLY A 302 -5.47 -13.88 -9.84
N GLU A 303 -5.61 -12.62 -10.25
CA GLU A 303 -4.83 -12.02 -11.33
C GLU A 303 -3.35 -11.91 -10.95
N MET A 304 -3.06 -11.50 -9.71
CA MET A 304 -1.69 -11.43 -9.21
C MET A 304 -1.03 -12.81 -9.18
N CYS A 305 -1.73 -13.83 -8.66
CA CYS A 305 -1.23 -15.21 -8.67
C CYS A 305 -0.97 -15.71 -10.09
N GLN A 306 -1.85 -15.41 -11.05
CA GLN A 306 -1.68 -15.79 -12.46
C GLN A 306 -0.48 -15.08 -13.10
N GLU A 307 -0.30 -13.78 -12.86
CA GLU A 307 0.86 -13.06 -13.41
C GLU A 307 2.18 -13.58 -12.79
N ILE A 308 2.22 -13.87 -11.49
CA ILE A 308 3.40 -14.46 -10.85
C ILE A 308 3.69 -15.88 -11.38
N ASP A 309 2.66 -16.72 -11.54
CA ASP A 309 2.80 -18.06 -12.12
C ASP A 309 3.37 -18.01 -13.56
N CYS A 310 2.91 -17.06 -14.37
CA CYS A 310 3.47 -16.81 -15.70
C CYS A 310 4.96 -16.43 -15.65
N ILE A 311 5.38 -15.62 -14.67
CA ILE A 311 6.79 -15.24 -14.48
C ILE A 311 7.63 -16.47 -14.10
N LEU A 312 7.17 -17.25 -13.13
CA LEU A 312 7.87 -18.45 -12.66
C LEU A 312 8.05 -19.48 -13.78
N LYS A 313 6.99 -19.72 -14.57
CA LYS A 313 7.05 -20.59 -15.75
C LYS A 313 8.02 -20.09 -16.82
N ALA A 314 8.08 -18.78 -17.05
CA ALA A 314 9.01 -18.19 -18.01
C ALA A 314 10.49 -18.42 -17.63
N HIS A 315 10.78 -18.57 -16.34
CA HIS A 315 12.11 -18.87 -15.81
C HIS A 315 12.32 -20.34 -15.44
N ASN A 316 11.35 -21.21 -15.74
CA ASN A 316 11.37 -22.65 -15.41
C ASN A 316 11.54 -22.95 -13.91
N TRP A 317 10.92 -22.14 -13.04
CA TRP A 317 10.97 -22.33 -11.59
C TRP A 317 9.77 -23.14 -11.10
N GLU A 318 10.00 -24.44 -10.85
CA GLU A 318 8.98 -25.33 -10.26
C GLU A 318 9.02 -25.37 -8.73
N LYS A 319 10.21 -25.19 -8.14
CA LYS A 319 10.45 -25.17 -6.69
C LYS A 319 11.23 -23.91 -6.35
N PHE A 320 10.77 -23.18 -5.35
CA PHE A 320 11.38 -21.93 -4.91
C PHE A 320 10.98 -21.64 -3.47
N VAL A 321 11.72 -20.74 -2.82
CA VAL A 321 11.38 -20.18 -1.51
C VAL A 321 10.61 -18.87 -1.75
N LEU A 322 9.43 -18.75 -1.14
CA LEU A 322 8.69 -17.49 -1.10
C LEU A 322 9.12 -16.67 0.12
N VAL A 323 9.63 -15.47 -0.13
CA VAL A 323 9.92 -14.48 0.91
C VAL A 323 9.02 -13.27 0.68
N SER A 324 8.25 -12.91 1.70
CA SER A 324 7.36 -11.75 1.66
C SER A 324 7.49 -10.90 2.92
N HIS A 325 7.35 -9.58 2.78
CA HIS A 325 7.28 -8.65 3.89
C HIS A 325 5.99 -7.84 3.84
N SER A 326 5.41 -7.55 5.01
CA SER A 326 4.11 -6.91 5.24
C SER A 326 2.92 -7.85 5.02
#